data_AF-A0A0W4ZWE8-F1
#
_entry.id   AF-A0A0W4ZWE8-F1
#
_cell.length_a   1.000
_cell.length_b   1.000
_cell.length_c   1.000
_cell.angle_alpha   90.00
_cell.angle_beta   90.00
_cell.angle_gamma   90.00
#
_symmetry.space_group_name_H-M   'P 1'
#
loop_
_entity.id
_entity.type
_entity.pdbx_description
1 polymer ?
#
loop_
_entity_poly.entity_id
_entity_poly.type
_entity_poly.pdbx_seq_one_letter_code
_entity_poly.pdbx_strand_id
1 'polypeptide(L)'
;MRIHNFLCSNINSGQDMPPIGGFAPIQYKRNLPIRGPRSSILLISVAFISVYGFYKYIQGVYEKRELKRENVWSRIHLIPLLQVEADRDLYRRKQAMRQVENQIMENIPGWDSEQPIYNTKTDITPTYSFIFK
;
A
#
# COMPACT_ATOMS: atom_id res chain seq x y z
N MET A 1 8.51 -89.47 63.16
CA MET A 1 7.74 -90.02 62.02
C MET A 1 6.69 -88.99 61.63
N ARG A 2 6.60 -88.72 60.33
CA ARG A 2 6.12 -87.51 59.65
C ARG A 2 4.62 -87.58 59.37
N ILE A 3 3.84 -86.59 59.79
CA ILE A 3 2.50 -86.31 59.23
C ILE A 3 2.31 -84.80 59.19
N HIS A 4 2.41 -84.21 58.00
CA HIS A 4 1.66 -83.02 57.68
C HIS A 4 1.45 -82.94 56.18
N ASN A 5 0.20 -82.66 55.82
CA ASN A 5 -0.26 -82.08 54.56
C ASN A 5 -0.73 -83.09 53.51
N PHE A 6 -1.99 -83.46 53.64
CA PHE A 6 -2.81 -84.03 52.58
C PHE A 6 -3.85 -82.97 52.16
N LEU A 7 -3.96 -82.77 50.85
CA LEU A 7 -5.03 -82.11 50.07
C LEU A 7 -5.02 -80.57 49.96
N CYS A 8 -4.56 -80.10 48.80
CA CYS A 8 -5.28 -79.07 48.05
C CYS A 8 -5.36 -79.50 46.58
N SER A 9 -6.59 -79.53 46.07
CA SER A 9 -7.02 -79.96 44.74
C SER A 9 -6.57 -79.01 43.63
N ASN A 10 -6.26 -79.57 42.46
CA ASN A 10 -5.91 -78.88 41.23
C ASN A 10 -7.13 -78.11 40.68
N ILE A 11 -7.10 -76.77 40.77
CA ILE A 11 -8.04 -75.87 40.10
C ILE A 11 -7.26 -75.21 38.96
N ASN A 12 -7.50 -75.65 37.72
CA ASN A 12 -7.05 -74.91 36.53
C ASN A 12 -8.05 -73.79 36.25
N SER A 13 -7.91 -72.67 36.96
CA SER A 13 -8.49 -71.40 36.51
C SER A 13 -7.72 -70.97 35.26
N GLY A 14 -8.42 -70.81 34.13
CA GLY A 14 -7.87 -70.31 32.87
C GLY A 14 -7.34 -68.89 33.02
N GLN A 15 -6.15 -68.79 33.62
CA GLN A 15 -5.48 -67.55 33.93
C GLN A 15 -4.83 -67.04 32.64
N ASP A 16 -5.30 -65.90 32.17
CA ASP A 16 -4.76 -65.28 30.96
C ASP A 16 -3.33 -64.83 31.25
N MET A 17 -2.39 -65.47 30.56
CA MET A 17 -0.96 -65.31 30.79
C MET A 17 -0.29 -64.74 29.54
N PRO A 18 0.75 -63.91 29.70
CA PRO A 18 1.49 -63.42 28.55
C PRO A 18 2.07 -64.61 27.77
N PRO A 19 2.24 -64.48 26.44
CA PRO A 19 2.86 -65.53 25.64
C PRO A 19 4.24 -65.85 26.20
N ILE A 20 4.67 -67.12 26.10
CA ILE A 20 5.94 -67.63 26.66
C ILE A 20 7.18 -66.83 26.19
N GLY A 21 7.08 -66.11 25.07
CA GLY A 21 8.10 -65.21 24.52
C GLY A 21 7.92 -63.70 24.79
N GLY A 22 6.90 -63.30 25.57
CA GLY A 22 6.58 -61.89 25.85
C GLY A 22 5.95 -61.13 24.66
N PHE A 23 5.56 -59.88 24.89
CA PHE A 23 5.05 -58.99 23.84
C PHE A 23 6.18 -58.25 23.11
N ALA A 24 5.94 -57.87 21.86
CA ALA A 24 6.87 -57.03 21.11
C ALA A 24 7.13 -55.69 21.85
N PRO A 25 8.36 -55.16 21.79
CA PRO A 25 8.69 -53.93 22.49
C PRO A 25 7.92 -52.75 21.90
N ILE A 26 7.05 -52.14 22.71
CA ILE A 26 6.27 -50.97 22.34
C ILE A 26 7.18 -49.75 22.45
N GLN A 27 7.25 -48.94 21.38
CA GLN A 27 8.00 -47.69 21.42
C GLN A 27 7.26 -46.64 22.22
N TYR A 28 7.63 -46.49 23.49
CA TYR A 28 7.07 -45.47 24.39
C TYR A 28 7.79 -44.10 24.25
N LYS A 29 8.92 -44.05 23.53
CA LYS A 29 9.71 -42.83 23.35
C LYS A 29 9.19 -42.01 22.18
N ARG A 30 9.29 -40.68 22.33
CA ARG A 30 8.89 -39.72 21.31
C ARG A 30 9.83 -39.78 20.09
N ASN A 31 9.34 -40.31 18.96
CA ASN A 31 10.07 -40.35 17.69
C ASN A 31 9.70 -39.15 16.80
N LEU A 32 10.20 -37.96 17.14
CA LEU A 32 10.02 -36.76 16.31
C LEU A 32 11.34 -36.40 15.62
N PRO A 33 11.49 -36.72 14.32
CA PRO A 33 12.66 -36.28 13.57
C PRO A 33 12.58 -34.77 13.34
N ILE A 34 13.67 -34.06 13.66
CA ILE A 34 13.80 -32.63 13.34
C ILE A 34 14.00 -32.53 11.84
N ARG A 35 12.93 -32.12 11.12
CA ARG A 35 12.91 -31.97 9.67
C ARG A 35 12.96 -30.49 9.31
N GLY A 36 13.74 -30.16 8.26
CA GLY A 36 13.82 -28.82 7.70
C GLY A 36 15.26 -28.32 7.53
N PRO A 37 15.45 -27.28 6.70
CA PRO A 37 16.74 -26.63 6.56
C PRO A 37 17.12 -25.88 7.85
N ARG A 38 18.42 -25.72 8.07
CA ARG A 38 18.94 -24.91 9.19
C ARG A 38 18.42 -23.48 9.08
N SER A 39 18.18 -22.83 10.22
CA SER A 39 17.68 -21.43 10.29
C SER A 39 18.55 -20.44 9.50
N SER A 40 19.87 -20.64 9.51
CA SER A 40 20.81 -19.84 8.73
C SER A 40 20.54 -19.88 7.22
N ILE A 41 20.17 -21.06 6.69
CA ILE A 41 19.90 -21.24 5.26
C ILE A 41 18.62 -20.49 4.88
N LEU A 42 17.61 -20.52 5.74
CA LEU A 42 16.37 -19.75 5.53
C LEU A 42 16.65 -18.25 5.49
N LEU A 43 17.41 -17.72 6.46
CA LEU A 43 17.75 -16.30 6.49
C LEU A 43 18.53 -15.86 5.25
N ILE A 44 19.49 -16.67 4.81
CA ILE A 44 20.26 -16.40 3.59
C ILE A 44 19.35 -16.39 2.37
N SER A 45 18.44 -17.36 2.25
CA SER A 45 17.51 -17.44 1.12
C SER A 45 16.62 -16.20 1.00
N VAL A 46 16.05 -15.74 2.12
CA VAL A 46 15.22 -14.53 2.16
C VAL A 46 16.06 -13.30 1.81
N ALA A 47 17.26 -13.17 2.37
CA ALA A 47 18.15 -12.06 2.05
C ALA A 47 18.48 -12.00 0.55
N PHE A 48 18.80 -13.14 -0.08
CA PHE A 48 19.08 -13.19 -1.52
C PHE A 48 17.87 -12.79 -2.37
N ILE A 49 16.68 -13.30 -2.04
CA ILE A 49 15.44 -12.94 -2.74
C ILE A 49 15.16 -11.43 -2.61
N SER A 50 15.31 -10.88 -1.40
CA SER A 50 15.11 -9.45 -1.16
C SER A 50 16.11 -8.61 -1.94
N VAL A 51 17.41 -8.94 -1.91
CA VAL A 51 18.45 -8.22 -2.65
C VAL A 51 18.16 -8.23 -4.15
N TYR A 52 17.76 -9.38 -4.70
CA TYR A 52 17.40 -9.47 -6.12
C TYR A 52 16.14 -8.65 -6.45
N GLY A 53 15.13 -8.68 -5.57
CA GLY A 53 13.92 -7.86 -5.70
C GLY A 53 14.24 -6.37 -5.74
N PHE A 54 15.09 -5.90 -4.82
CA PHE A 54 15.52 -4.50 -4.79
C PHE A 54 16.34 -4.11 -6.03
N TYR A 55 17.20 -4.99 -6.53
CA TYR A 55 17.94 -4.76 -7.77
C TYR A 55 16.99 -4.52 -8.96
N LYS A 56 15.98 -5.38 -9.14
CA LYS A 56 14.97 -5.21 -10.20
C LYS A 56 14.10 -3.97 -10.00
N TYR A 57 13.72 -3.68 -8.76
CA TYR A 57 12.97 -2.46 -8.45
C TYR A 57 13.75 -1.19 -8.83
N ILE A 58 15.04 -1.13 -8.49
CA ILE A 58 15.90 0.02 -8.78
C ILE A 58 15.98 0.27 -10.30
N GLN A 59 16.09 -0.79 -11.10
CA GLN A 59 16.03 -0.69 -12.57
C GLN A 59 14.73 -0.02 -13.04
N GLY A 60 13.58 -0.46 -12.51
CA GLY A 60 12.28 0.15 -12.84
C GLY A 60 12.14 1.61 -12.37
N VAL A 61 12.81 2.00 -11.29
CA VAL A 61 12.84 3.40 -10.84
C VAL A 61 13.57 4.30 -11.84
N TYR A 62 14.66 3.83 -12.44
CA TYR A 62 15.36 4.60 -13.47
C TYR A 62 14.48 4.81 -14.71
N GLU A 63 13.81 3.77 -15.18
CA GLU A 63 12.88 3.85 -16.31
C GLU A 63 11.73 4.82 -16.01
N LYS A 64 11.10 4.73 -14.83
CA LYS A 64 10.04 5.66 -14.43
C LYS A 64 10.51 7.12 -14.34
N ARG A 65 11.78 7.36 -14.01
CA ARG A 65 12.35 8.71 -13.98
C ARG A 65 12.53 9.27 -15.38
N GLU A 66 12.92 8.44 -16.35
CA GLU A 66 12.97 8.82 -17.77
C GLU A 66 11.57 9.18 -18.28
N LEU A 67 10.58 8.30 -18.09
CA LEU A 67 9.20 8.56 -18.51
C LEU A 67 8.61 9.84 -17.88
N LYS A 68 8.92 10.09 -16.60
CA LYS A 68 8.52 11.35 -15.94
C LYS A 68 9.22 12.55 -16.55
N ARG A 69 10.50 12.45 -16.88
CA ARG A 69 11.25 13.50 -17.55
C ARG A 69 10.64 13.79 -18.92
N GLU A 70 10.37 12.77 -19.73
CA GLU A 70 9.70 12.92 -21.03
C GLU A 70 8.34 13.64 -20.91
N ASN A 71 7.51 13.25 -19.94
CA ASN A 71 6.22 13.90 -19.67
C ASN A 71 6.37 15.36 -19.18
N VAL A 72 7.36 15.64 -18.34
CA VAL A 72 7.65 17.01 -17.92
C VAL A 72 8.12 17.85 -19.10
N TRP A 73 8.99 17.31 -19.96
CA TRP A 73 9.43 18.00 -21.17
C TRP A 73 8.27 18.26 -22.13
N SER A 74 7.38 17.30 -22.38
CA SER A 74 6.21 17.53 -23.24
C SER A 74 5.33 18.64 -22.68
N ARG A 75 5.14 18.68 -21.35
CA ARG A 75 4.40 19.74 -20.68
C ARG A 75 5.08 21.10 -20.83
N ILE A 76 6.38 21.22 -20.60
CA ILE A 76 7.12 22.50 -20.70
C ILE A 76 6.94 23.13 -22.09
N HIS A 77 6.94 22.32 -23.15
CA HIS A 77 6.74 22.82 -24.51
C HIS A 77 5.30 23.29 -24.79
N LEU A 78 4.31 22.69 -24.13
CA LEU A 78 2.88 23.03 -24.32
C LEU A 78 2.41 24.16 -23.40
N ILE A 79 3.03 24.33 -22.22
CA ILE A 79 2.64 25.34 -21.23
C ILE A 79 2.50 26.75 -21.83
N PRO A 80 3.44 27.28 -22.64
CA PRO A 80 3.33 28.64 -23.15
C PRO A 80 2.08 28.84 -24.02
N LEU A 81 1.73 27.86 -24.84
CA LEU A 81 0.54 27.94 -25.69
C LEU A 81 -0.74 27.95 -24.84
N LEU A 82 -0.84 27.04 -23.88
CA LEU A 82 -2.00 26.94 -22.98
C LEU A 82 -2.13 28.17 -22.07
N GLN A 83 -1.00 28.72 -21.62
CA GLN A 83 -0.97 29.93 -20.80
C GLN A 83 -1.52 31.13 -21.59
N VAL A 84 -1.10 31.31 -22.84
CA VAL A 84 -1.60 32.40 -23.70
C VAL A 84 -3.10 32.26 -23.99
N GLU A 85 -3.59 31.04 -24.19
CA GLU A 85 -5.03 30.79 -24.35
C GLU A 85 -5.81 31.17 -23.09
N ALA A 86 -5.34 30.73 -21.92
CA ALA A 86 -5.93 31.08 -20.63
C ALA A 86 -5.90 32.59 -20.35
N ASP A 87 -4.79 33.27 -20.63
CA ASP A 87 -4.64 34.72 -20.43
C ASP A 87 -5.61 35.51 -21.33
N ARG A 88 -5.81 35.08 -22.59
CA ARG A 88 -6.80 35.69 -23.50
C ARG A 88 -8.23 35.54 -22.98
N ASP A 89 -8.57 34.36 -22.47
CA ASP A 89 -9.90 34.10 -21.93
C ASP A 89 -10.17 34.84 -20.62
N LEU A 90 -9.17 34.92 -19.75
CA LEU A 90 -9.23 35.74 -18.54
C LEU A 90 -9.48 37.21 -18.86
N TYR A 91 -8.76 37.75 -19.85
CA TYR A 91 -8.96 39.12 -20.29
C TYR A 91 -10.39 39.36 -20.78
N ARG A 92 -10.92 38.47 -21.63
CA ARG A 92 -12.31 38.56 -22.13
C ARG A 92 -13.33 38.56 -20.99
N ARG A 93 -13.18 37.66 -20.01
CA ARG A 93 -14.09 37.58 -18.84
C ARG A 93 -14.00 38.84 -17.97
N LYS A 94 -12.79 39.35 -17.72
CA LYS A 94 -12.59 40.60 -16.98
C LYS A 94 -13.30 41.77 -17.67
N GLN A 95 -13.19 41.88 -18.99
CA GLN A 95 -13.87 42.94 -19.74
C GLN A 95 -15.39 42.80 -19.70
N ALA A 96 -15.94 41.60 -19.90
CA ALA A 96 -17.37 41.35 -19.79
C ALA A 96 -17.91 41.68 -18.39
N MET A 97 -17.18 41.28 -17.34
CA MET A 97 -17.50 41.63 -15.95
C MET A 97 -17.59 43.14 -15.73
N ARG A 98 -16.59 43.90 -16.19
CA ARG A 98 -16.59 45.37 -16.06
C ARG A 98 -17.75 46.01 -16.80
N GLN A 99 -18.08 45.52 -17.99
CA GLN A 99 -19.24 46.03 -18.77
C GLN A 99 -20.55 45.82 -18.03
N VAL A 100 -20.76 44.62 -17.47
CA VAL A 100 -21.95 44.28 -16.69
C VAL A 100 -22.00 45.10 -15.39
N GLU A 101 -20.88 45.24 -14.69
CA GLU A 101 -20.76 46.05 -13.48
C GLU A 101 -21.11 47.52 -13.75
N ASN A 102 -20.58 48.10 -14.84
CA ASN A 102 -20.92 49.46 -15.28
C ASN A 102 -22.42 49.64 -15.54
N GLN A 103 -23.07 48.66 -16.17
CA GLN A 103 -24.51 48.71 -16.43
C GLN A 103 -25.34 48.61 -15.15
N ILE A 104 -24.94 47.78 -14.19
CA ILE A 104 -25.65 47.60 -12.93
C ILE A 104 -25.47 48.81 -12.01
N MET A 105 -24.28 49.42 -12.01
CA MET A 105 -23.88 50.47 -11.08
C MET A 105 -24.07 51.90 -11.61
N GLU A 106 -24.68 52.08 -12.79
CA GLU A 106 -24.90 53.39 -13.45
C GLU A 106 -25.55 54.43 -12.52
N ASN A 107 -26.45 53.99 -11.64
CA ASN A 107 -27.25 54.89 -10.78
C ASN A 107 -26.56 55.30 -9.46
N ILE A 108 -25.32 54.84 -9.20
CA ILE A 108 -24.64 55.08 -7.93
C ILE A 108 -23.55 56.16 -8.10
N PRO A 109 -23.64 57.30 -7.42
CA PRO A 109 -22.66 58.37 -7.55
C PRO A 109 -21.30 57.96 -6.97
N GLY A 110 -20.23 58.17 -7.72
CA GLY A 110 -18.85 57.93 -7.29
C GLY A 110 -18.36 56.48 -7.45
N TRP A 111 -19.12 55.63 -8.14
CA TRP A 111 -18.68 54.28 -8.49
C TRP A 111 -17.85 54.28 -9.79
N ASP A 112 -16.62 53.74 -9.72
CA ASP A 112 -15.75 53.53 -10.88
C ASP A 112 -15.31 52.05 -10.91
N SER A 113 -15.78 51.29 -11.91
CA SER A 113 -15.46 49.86 -12.05
C SER A 113 -14.03 49.61 -12.52
N GLU A 114 -13.31 50.64 -13.00
CA GLU A 114 -11.90 50.51 -13.37
C GLU A 114 -10.94 50.74 -12.19
N GLN A 115 -11.44 51.29 -11.08
CA GLN A 115 -10.61 51.57 -9.92
C GLN A 115 -10.16 50.26 -9.23
N PRO A 116 -8.84 50.05 -9.03
CA PRO A 116 -8.36 48.86 -8.36
C PRO A 116 -8.71 48.90 -6.86
N ILE A 117 -9.25 47.80 -6.33
CA ILE A 117 -9.57 47.63 -4.90
C ILE A 117 -8.29 47.67 -4.06
N TYR A 118 -7.21 47.10 -4.58
CA TYR A 118 -5.92 47.04 -3.90
C TYR A 118 -5.01 48.15 -4.40
N ASN A 119 -4.25 48.77 -3.50
CA ASN A 119 -3.31 49.85 -3.81
C ASN A 119 -2.01 49.36 -4.52
N THR A 120 -2.01 48.14 -5.06
CA THR A 120 -0.88 47.55 -5.77
C THR A 120 -1.04 47.77 -7.27
N LYS A 121 0.07 48.05 -7.97
CA LYS A 121 0.07 48.22 -9.43
C LYS A 121 -0.01 46.90 -10.21
N THR A 122 0.03 45.76 -9.52
CA THR A 122 0.01 44.42 -10.13
C THR A 122 -1.43 44.03 -10.49
N ASP A 123 -1.61 43.42 -11.67
CA ASP A 123 -2.90 42.83 -12.04
C ASP A 123 -3.15 41.58 -11.18
N ILE A 124 -4.26 41.57 -10.46
CA ILE A 124 -4.64 40.47 -9.57
C ILE A 124 -5.76 39.69 -10.25
N THR A 125 -5.61 38.37 -10.32
CA THR A 125 -6.67 37.49 -10.83
C THR A 125 -7.82 37.45 -9.83
N PRO A 126 -9.08 37.67 -10.24
CA PRO A 126 -10.20 37.66 -9.31
C PRO A 126 -10.42 36.26 -8.74
N THR A 127 -10.69 36.18 -7.44
CA THR A 127 -10.92 34.92 -6.72
C THR A 127 -12.17 34.18 -7.22
N TYR A 128 -13.20 34.93 -7.60
CA TYR A 128 -14.41 34.42 -8.22
C TYR A 128 -14.73 35.29 -9.44
N SER A 129 -15.17 34.67 -10.52
CA SER A 129 -15.72 35.36 -11.68
C SER A 129 -17.08 34.76 -11.98
N PHE A 130 -18.10 35.59 -12.19
CA PHE A 130 -19.37 35.07 -12.64
C PHE A 130 -19.20 34.49 -14.05
N ILE A 131 -19.71 33.29 -14.26
CA ILE A 131 -19.73 32.67 -15.58
C ILE A 131 -20.95 33.25 -16.29
N PHE A 132 -20.71 34.19 -17.20
CA PHE A 132 -21.73 34.67 -18.11
C PHE A 132 -21.77 33.74 -19.32
N LYS A 133 -22.97 33.26 -19.64
CA LYS A 133 -23.26 32.39 -20.78
C LYS A 133 -24.01 33.16 -21.85
#